data_AF-A0A1J5PRU9-F1
#
_entry.id   AF-A0A1J5PRU9-F1
#
_cell.length_a   1.000
_cell.length_b   1.000
_cell.length_c   1.000
_cell.angle_alpha   90.00
_cell.angle_beta   90.00
_cell.angle_gamma   90.00
#
_symmetry.space_group_name_H-M   'P 1'
#
loop_
_entity.id
_entity.type
_entity.pdbx_description
1 polymer ?
#
loop_
_entity_poly.entity_id
_entity_poly.type
_entity_poly.pdbx_seq_one_letter_code
_entity_poly.pdbx_strand_id
1 'polypeptide(L)'
;MHADEIEKVQGDLSVSLTGRLRGIVFSQGLPYLSTGALRPVLMSVYVDGERMVISPNEPIGINILNMNDIETVEVLKSANAAIYGMDGGHGVLVITTKVGGGANPKDIAAVGVLPITPMGFYKAREFYSPKYDNTSRVSNQRDLRSTIYWQPELKTDKNGNASFDYYNADGAGTYKIVIEGIDKDGTIGREVYRYKVQ
;
A
#
# COMPACT_ATOMS: atom_id res chain seq x y z
N MET A 1 4.89 -11.31 3.64
CA MET A 1 4.36 -12.31 2.70
C MET A 1 2.86 -12.25 2.78
N HIS A 2 2.16 -12.22 1.64
CA HIS A 2 0.70 -12.04 1.57
C HIS A 2 -0.03 -13.36 1.28
N ALA A 3 -1.34 -13.40 1.57
CA ALA A 3 -2.20 -14.57 1.44
C ALA A 3 -2.10 -15.27 0.07
N ASP A 4 -2.02 -14.50 -1.01
CA ASP A 4 -1.94 -14.99 -2.38
C ASP A 4 -0.68 -15.82 -2.67
N GLU A 5 0.38 -15.61 -1.91
CA GLU A 5 1.60 -16.41 -1.98
C GLU A 5 1.52 -17.65 -1.07
N ILE A 6 0.85 -17.52 0.08
CA ILE A 6 0.76 -18.56 1.11
C ILE A 6 -0.12 -19.71 0.62
N GLU A 7 -1.30 -19.42 0.07
CA GLU A 7 -2.30 -20.41 -0.36
C GLU A 7 -1.86 -21.32 -1.52
N LYS A 8 -0.78 -20.95 -2.23
CA LYS A 8 -0.27 -21.73 -3.37
C LYS A 8 0.34 -23.09 -2.98
N VAL A 9 0.51 -23.35 -1.68
CA VAL A 9 1.11 -24.59 -1.17
C VAL A 9 0.08 -25.31 -0.30
N GLN A 10 -0.27 -26.54 -0.69
CA GLN A 10 -1.10 -27.41 0.16
C GLN A 10 -0.25 -27.97 1.32
N GLY A 11 -0.82 -27.96 2.54
CA GLY A 11 -0.22 -28.55 3.73
C GLY A 11 -0.22 -27.61 4.94
N ASP A 12 0.70 -27.85 5.86
CA ASP A 12 0.87 -27.05 7.07
C ASP A 12 1.42 -25.64 6.77
N LEU A 13 1.03 -24.65 7.60
CA LEU A 13 1.50 -23.27 7.46
C LEU A 13 3.03 -23.17 7.42
N SER A 14 3.74 -23.83 8.33
CA SER A 14 5.22 -23.81 8.35
C SER A 14 5.86 -24.33 7.06
N VAL A 15 5.24 -25.30 6.39
CA VAL A 15 5.73 -25.83 5.11
C VAL A 15 5.59 -24.78 4.02
N SER A 16 4.44 -24.08 3.96
CA SER A 16 4.21 -23.02 2.97
C SER A 16 5.17 -21.82 3.10
N LEU A 17 5.69 -21.57 4.30
CA LEU A 17 6.60 -20.47 4.62
C LEU A 17 8.08 -20.86 4.48
N THR A 18 8.39 -22.16 4.52
CA THR A 18 9.76 -22.67 4.44
C THR A 18 10.42 -22.26 3.12
N GLY A 19 11.62 -21.69 3.20
CA GLY A 19 12.36 -21.20 2.03
C GLY A 19 11.86 -19.87 1.45
N ARG A 20 10.71 -19.36 1.90
CA ARG A 20 10.16 -18.06 1.48
C ARG A 20 10.48 -16.94 2.44
N LEU A 21 10.67 -17.27 3.72
CA LEU A 21 11.14 -16.34 4.74
C LEU A 21 12.66 -16.46 4.91
N ARG A 22 13.40 -15.46 4.41
CA ARG A 22 14.87 -15.48 4.42
C ARG A 22 15.43 -15.67 5.83
N GLY A 23 16.25 -16.70 6.01
CA GLY A 23 16.93 -17.00 7.27
C GLY A 23 15.99 -17.48 8.38
N ILE A 24 14.77 -17.91 8.04
CA ILE A 24 13.86 -18.57 8.97
C ILE A 24 13.79 -20.04 8.59
N VAL A 25 13.92 -20.91 9.58
CA VAL A 25 13.74 -22.35 9.45
C VAL A 25 12.65 -22.81 10.40
N PHE A 26 11.83 -23.74 9.99
CA PHE A 26 10.76 -24.29 10.81
C PHE A 26 11.12 -25.70 11.25
N SER A 27 10.90 -26.01 12.53
CA SER A 27 11.01 -27.37 13.06
C SER A 27 9.78 -27.67 13.90
N GLN A 28 8.99 -28.67 13.50
CA GLN A 28 7.73 -29.02 14.16
C GLN A 28 6.77 -27.81 14.32
N GLY A 29 6.70 -26.95 13.31
CA GLY A 29 5.87 -25.74 13.34
C GLY A 29 6.43 -24.57 14.16
N LEU A 30 7.58 -24.73 14.82
CA LEU A 30 8.24 -23.66 15.55
C LEU A 30 9.17 -22.86 14.62
N PRO A 31 9.08 -21.52 14.57
CA PRO A 31 9.98 -20.69 13.79
C PRO A 31 11.30 -20.45 14.51
N TYR A 32 12.40 -20.72 13.82
CA TYR A 32 13.75 -20.42 14.29
C TYR A 32 14.45 -19.44 13.35
N LEU A 33 15.11 -18.46 13.94
CA LEU A 33 15.99 -17.56 13.22
C LEU A 33 17.35 -18.25 13.02
N SER A 34 17.72 -18.46 11.76
CA SER A 34 19.01 -19.00 11.32
C SER A 34 19.88 -17.87 10.76
N THR A 35 20.73 -17.30 11.62
CA THR A 35 21.61 -16.15 11.30
C THR A 35 23.05 -16.55 10.97
N GLY A 36 23.28 -17.81 10.56
CA GLY A 36 24.64 -18.34 10.36
C GLY A 36 25.39 -18.62 11.67
N ALA A 37 24.77 -18.38 12.83
CA ALA A 37 25.20 -18.92 14.11
C ALA A 37 25.08 -20.46 14.11
N LEU A 38 25.92 -21.14 14.89
CA LEU A 38 25.97 -22.61 14.96
C LEU A 38 24.64 -23.27 15.37
N ARG A 39 23.71 -22.52 15.96
CA ARG A 39 22.40 -23.02 16.39
C ARG A 39 21.29 -22.00 16.08
N PRO A 40 20.22 -22.39 15.36
CA PRO A 40 19.03 -21.57 15.21
C PRO A 40 18.40 -21.25 16.56
N VAL A 41 17.85 -20.04 16.71
CA VAL A 41 17.23 -19.58 17.96
C VAL A 41 15.72 -19.42 17.76
N LEU A 42 14.93 -19.88 18.73
CA LEU A 42 13.47 -19.82 18.67
C LEU A 42 13.00 -18.35 18.65
N MET A 43 12.13 -18.04 17.71
CA MET A 43 11.50 -16.73 17.59
C MET A 43 10.22 -16.66 18.42
N SER A 44 9.82 -15.46 18.84
CA SER A 44 8.47 -15.24 19.36
C SER A 44 7.46 -15.16 18.21
N VAL A 45 6.23 -15.59 18.47
CA VAL A 45 5.13 -15.55 17.49
C VAL A 45 4.00 -14.71 18.06
N TYR A 46 3.50 -13.78 17.25
CA TYR A 46 2.31 -12.98 17.57
C TYR A 46 1.25 -13.21 16.50
N VAL A 47 0.01 -13.46 16.93
CA VAL A 47 -1.15 -13.61 16.06
C VAL A 47 -2.11 -12.49 16.42
N ASP A 48 -2.42 -11.62 15.46
CA ASP A 48 -3.33 -10.48 15.63
C ASP A 48 -3.00 -9.55 16.83
N GLY A 49 -1.70 -9.47 17.16
CA GLY A 49 -1.19 -8.66 18.28
C GLY A 49 -1.01 -9.42 19.60
N GLU A 50 -1.54 -10.64 19.72
CA GLU A 50 -1.43 -11.47 20.92
C GLU A 50 -0.28 -12.47 20.81
N ARG A 51 0.45 -12.66 21.93
CA ARG A 51 1.60 -13.57 21.96
C ARG A 51 1.14 -15.02 21.99
N MET A 52 1.56 -15.80 21.00
CA MET A 52 1.37 -17.24 21.01
C MET A 52 2.44 -17.92 21.87
N VAL A 53 2.02 -18.70 22.87
CA VAL A 53 2.93 -19.47 23.71
C VAL A 53 3.36 -20.72 22.96
N ILE A 54 4.63 -20.75 22.55
CA ILE A 54 5.23 -21.87 21.84
C ILE A 54 6.46 -22.37 22.60
N SER A 55 6.68 -23.69 22.60
CA SER A 55 7.76 -24.33 23.36
C SER A 55 8.35 -25.50 22.58
N PRO A 56 9.68 -25.70 22.59
CA PRO A 56 10.30 -26.91 22.03
C PRO A 56 9.91 -28.20 22.77
N ASN A 57 9.51 -28.09 24.04
CA ASN A 57 9.14 -29.27 24.86
C ASN A 57 7.69 -29.71 24.62
N GLU A 58 6.84 -28.77 24.19
CA GLU A 58 5.43 -29.00 23.84
C GLU A 58 5.17 -28.25 22.52
N PRO A 59 5.52 -28.85 21.37
CA PRO A 59 5.57 -28.16 20.09
C PRO A 59 4.17 -27.91 19.53
N ILE A 60 3.46 -26.96 20.13
CA ILE A 60 2.26 -26.33 19.57
C ILE A 60 2.74 -25.09 18.80
N GLY A 61 3.24 -25.33 17.59
CA GLY A 61 3.74 -24.28 16.70
C GLY A 61 2.64 -23.66 15.84
N ILE A 62 3.04 -22.91 14.82
CA ILE A 62 2.12 -22.15 13.96
C ILE A 62 1.20 -23.03 13.10
N ASN A 63 1.43 -24.34 13.06
CA ASN A 63 0.61 -25.28 12.28
C ASN A 63 -0.80 -25.48 12.86
N ILE A 64 -1.07 -25.00 14.08
CA ILE A 64 -2.44 -24.94 14.61
C ILE A 64 -3.31 -23.90 13.88
N LEU A 65 -2.68 -22.94 13.21
CA LEU A 65 -3.39 -21.92 12.44
C LEU A 65 -3.77 -22.48 11.07
N ASN A 66 -5.02 -22.28 10.69
CA ASN A 66 -5.49 -22.60 9.35
C ASN A 66 -4.92 -21.59 8.35
N MET A 67 -4.26 -22.11 7.32
CA MET A 67 -3.62 -21.30 6.29
C MET A 67 -4.61 -20.39 5.55
N ASN A 68 -5.85 -20.83 5.37
CA ASN A 68 -6.88 -20.05 4.67
C ASN A 68 -7.28 -18.79 5.43
N ASP A 69 -7.04 -18.77 6.74
CA ASP A 69 -7.37 -17.66 7.62
C ASP A 69 -6.19 -16.69 7.75
N ILE A 70 -5.06 -16.91 7.08
CA ILE A 70 -3.89 -16.02 7.15
C ILE A 70 -3.93 -14.97 6.04
N GLU A 71 -3.85 -13.69 6.41
CA GLU A 71 -3.75 -12.56 5.49
C GLU A 71 -2.29 -12.19 5.21
N THR A 72 -1.49 -12.02 6.27
CA THR A 72 -0.06 -11.71 6.14
C THR A 72 0.79 -12.46 7.15
N VAL A 73 2.04 -12.69 6.75
CA VAL A 73 3.13 -13.14 7.62
C VAL A 73 4.32 -12.21 7.46
N GLU A 74 4.76 -11.62 8.57
CA GLU A 74 5.86 -10.68 8.64
C GLU A 74 6.95 -11.16 9.59
N VAL A 75 8.19 -10.84 9.26
CA VAL A 75 9.37 -11.23 10.05
C VAL A 75 10.10 -9.97 10.47
N LEU A 76 10.14 -9.72 11.76
CA LEU A 76 10.85 -8.59 12.36
C LEU A 76 12.16 -9.06 12.99
N LYS A 77 13.23 -8.34 12.69
CA LYS A 77 14.59 -8.65 13.15
C LYS A 77 15.25 -7.40 13.71
N SER A 78 16.13 -7.59 14.70
CA SER A 78 16.96 -6.51 15.26
C SER A 78 16.11 -5.30 15.68
N ALA A 79 16.43 -4.09 15.20
CA ALA A 79 15.73 -2.86 15.57
C ALA A 79 14.22 -2.90 15.28
N ASN A 80 13.78 -3.61 14.23
CA ASN A 80 12.36 -3.68 13.87
C ASN A 80 11.55 -4.53 14.87
N ALA A 81 12.22 -5.41 15.63
CA ALA A 81 11.59 -6.23 16.67
C ALA A 81 11.53 -5.52 18.04
N ALA A 82 12.13 -4.34 18.19
CA ALA A 82 12.27 -3.66 19.48
C ALA A 82 10.93 -3.29 20.14
N ILE A 83 9.87 -3.11 19.35
CA ILE A 83 8.51 -2.87 19.85
C ILE A 83 7.96 -4.03 20.68
N TYR A 84 8.47 -5.25 20.48
CA TYR A 84 8.12 -6.44 21.26
C TYR A 84 9.02 -6.67 22.48
N GLY A 85 9.88 -5.70 22.83
CA GLY A 85 10.73 -5.75 24.01
C GLY A 85 11.69 -6.95 24.02
N MET A 86 11.81 -7.60 25.18
CA MET A 86 12.72 -8.75 25.35
C MET A 86 12.35 -9.94 24.46
N ASP A 87 11.05 -10.15 24.17
CA ASP A 87 10.57 -11.21 23.28
C ASP A 87 11.02 -11.00 21.83
N GLY A 88 11.37 -9.77 21.45
CA GLY A 88 11.92 -9.43 20.13
C GLY A 88 13.41 -9.70 19.96
N GLY A 89 14.13 -10.05 21.04
CA GLY A 89 15.58 -10.23 21.01
C GLY A 89 16.07 -11.33 20.05
N HIS A 90 15.22 -12.33 19.78
CA HIS A 90 15.50 -13.42 18.85
C HIS A 90 14.74 -13.30 17.53
N GLY A 91 14.09 -12.15 17.29
CA GLY A 91 13.20 -11.91 16.16
C GLY A 91 11.76 -12.32 16.47
N VAL A 92 10.83 -11.71 15.72
CA VAL A 92 9.38 -11.88 15.90
C VAL A 92 8.78 -12.32 14.58
N LEU A 93 7.95 -13.34 14.61
CA LEU A 93 7.06 -13.71 13.52
C LEU A 93 5.67 -13.15 13.83
N VAL A 94 5.22 -12.20 13.02
CA VAL A 94 3.89 -11.60 13.15
C VAL A 94 2.99 -12.23 12.11
N ILE A 95 1.86 -12.76 12.55
CA ILE A 95 0.84 -13.37 11.72
C ILE A 95 -0.42 -12.53 11.88
N THR A 96 -0.99 -12.09 10.76
CA THR A 96 -2.27 -11.38 10.74
C THR A 96 -3.28 -12.26 10.03
N THR A 97 -4.44 -12.45 10.66
CA THR A 97 -5.52 -13.24 10.09
C THR A 97 -6.42 -12.40 9.18
N LYS A 98 -7.09 -13.07 8.25
CA LYS A 98 -8.11 -12.47 7.41
C LYS A 98 -9.30 -12.09 8.27
N VAL A 99 -9.76 -10.86 8.08
CA VAL A 99 -11.05 -10.46 8.61
C VAL A 99 -12.11 -10.79 7.57
N GLY A 100 -13.19 -11.46 8.00
CA GLY A 100 -14.29 -11.84 7.12
C GLY A 100 -14.72 -10.69 6.21
N GLY A 101 -14.98 -11.01 4.94
CA GLY A 101 -15.10 -10.03 3.84
C GLY A 101 -15.97 -8.82 4.19
N GLY A 102 -15.31 -7.67 4.38
CA GLY A 102 -15.98 -6.38 4.59
C GLY A 102 -15.34 -5.46 5.64
N ALA A 103 -14.46 -5.96 6.51
CA ALA A 103 -13.78 -5.10 7.48
C ALA A 103 -12.64 -4.30 6.84
N ASN A 104 -12.56 -3.01 7.13
CA ASN A 104 -11.41 -2.21 6.70
C ASN A 104 -10.21 -2.52 7.60
N PRO A 105 -8.96 -2.35 7.12
CA PRO A 105 -7.76 -2.47 7.95
C PRO A 105 -7.77 -1.60 9.24
N LYS A 106 -8.58 -0.52 9.23
CA LYS A 106 -8.80 0.37 10.39
C LYS A 106 -9.67 -0.26 11.48
N ASP A 107 -10.47 -1.26 11.12
CA ASP A 107 -11.39 -1.97 12.00
C ASP A 107 -10.70 -3.20 12.65
N ILE A 108 -9.44 -3.48 12.27
CA ILE A 108 -8.61 -4.52 12.85
C ILE A 108 -8.05 -4.01 14.18
N ALA A 109 -8.65 -4.47 15.28
CA ALA A 109 -8.14 -4.20 16.62
C ALA A 109 -6.86 -5.02 16.85
N ALA A 110 -5.71 -4.51 16.43
CA ALA A 110 -4.41 -5.03 16.86
C ALA A 110 -4.00 -4.32 18.16
N VAL A 111 -3.98 -5.05 19.27
CA VAL A 111 -3.57 -4.49 20.57
C VAL A 111 -2.09 -4.11 20.49
N GLY A 112 -1.78 -2.82 20.64
CA GLY A 112 -0.40 -2.31 20.63
C GLY A 112 0.23 -2.09 19.25
N VAL A 113 -0.47 -2.40 18.15
CA VAL A 113 -0.02 -2.11 16.77
C VAL A 113 -1.00 -1.14 16.13
N LEU A 114 -0.52 0.01 15.67
CA LEU A 114 -1.36 0.97 14.94
C LEU A 114 -1.35 0.62 13.45
N PRO A 115 -2.44 0.07 12.87
CA PRO A 115 -2.52 -0.20 11.44
C PRO A 115 -2.57 1.13 10.68
N ILE A 116 -1.45 1.53 10.10
CA ILE A 116 -1.40 2.63 9.14
C ILE A 116 -1.55 2.05 7.74
N THR A 117 -2.55 2.51 6.99
CA THR A 117 -2.65 2.24 5.55
C THR A 117 -2.06 3.45 4.83
N PRO A 118 -0.76 3.45 4.48
CA PRO A 118 -0.21 4.55 3.70
C PRO A 118 -0.96 4.59 2.37
N MET A 119 -1.38 5.78 1.96
CA MET A 119 -1.86 5.99 0.59
C MET A 119 -0.66 5.73 -0.32
N GLY A 120 -0.62 4.56 -0.95
CA GLY A 120 0.43 4.20 -1.89
C GLY A 120 0.48 5.16 -3.08
N PHE A 121 1.51 5.02 -3.92
CA PHE A 121 1.58 5.73 -5.18
C PHE A 121 0.40 5.30 -6.07
N TYR A 122 -0.48 6.23 -6.40
CA TYR A 122 -1.54 6.00 -7.37
C TYR A 122 -0.98 6.28 -8.77
N LYS A 123 -1.31 5.44 -9.76
CA LYS A 123 -1.10 5.79 -11.16
C LYS A 123 -1.98 7.02 -11.44
N ALA A 124 -1.38 8.13 -11.88
CA ALA A 124 -2.13 9.34 -12.19
C ALA A 124 -3.26 8.99 -13.16
N ARG A 125 -4.50 9.18 -12.71
CA ARG A 125 -5.68 9.02 -13.57
C ARG A 125 -5.69 10.19 -14.56
N GLU A 126 -5.85 9.88 -15.84
CA GLU A 126 -6.18 10.92 -16.82
C GLU A 126 -7.55 11.49 -16.45
N PHE A 127 -7.64 12.81 -16.31
CA PHE A 127 -8.91 13.46 -15.99
C PHE A 127 -9.82 13.40 -17.21
N TYR A 128 -11.08 13.03 -17.01
CA TYR A 128 -12.05 12.97 -18.10
C TYR A 128 -12.38 14.37 -18.62
N SER A 129 -12.03 14.65 -19.88
CA SER A 129 -12.52 15.81 -20.63
C SER A 129 -13.71 15.40 -21.51
N PRO A 130 -14.90 15.99 -21.31
CA PRO A 130 -16.03 15.77 -22.20
C PRO A 130 -15.69 16.11 -23.66
N LYS A 131 -16.35 15.43 -24.60
CA LYS A 131 -16.28 15.80 -26.03
C LYS A 131 -17.26 16.93 -26.29
N TYR A 132 -16.78 18.16 -26.40
CA TYR A 132 -17.59 19.37 -26.58
C TYR A 132 -18.14 19.53 -28.01
N ASP A 133 -17.51 18.94 -29.03
CA ASP A 133 -17.86 19.12 -30.45
C ASP A 133 -19.10 18.32 -30.92
N ASN A 134 -19.84 17.68 -30.02
CA ASN A 134 -20.94 16.81 -30.42
C ASN A 134 -22.27 17.59 -30.46
N THR A 135 -22.69 18.01 -31.64
CA THR A 135 -23.94 18.74 -31.92
C THR A 135 -25.22 18.00 -31.51
N SER A 136 -25.12 16.73 -31.12
CA SER A 136 -26.27 15.83 -30.86
C SER A 136 -26.56 15.59 -29.37
N ARG A 137 -25.90 16.31 -28.45
CA ARG A 137 -26.28 16.30 -27.03
C ARG A 137 -26.32 17.71 -26.48
N VAL A 138 -27.51 18.31 -26.55
CA VAL A 138 -27.95 19.20 -25.48
C VAL A 138 -28.08 18.31 -24.23
N SER A 139 -26.95 18.02 -23.59
CA SER A 139 -26.98 17.67 -22.18
C SER A 139 -27.50 18.91 -21.49
N ASN A 140 -28.78 18.92 -21.12
CA ASN A 140 -29.43 20.03 -20.41
C ASN A 140 -28.87 20.21 -18.98
N GLN A 141 -27.72 19.61 -18.68
CA GLN A 141 -27.00 19.70 -17.41
C GLN A 141 -25.88 20.72 -17.57
N ARG A 142 -25.96 21.78 -16.77
CA ARG A 142 -24.93 22.80 -16.67
C ARG A 142 -23.60 22.16 -16.26
N ASP A 143 -22.52 22.47 -16.96
CA ASP A 143 -21.16 22.10 -16.55
C ASP A 143 -20.74 23.00 -15.38
N LEU A 144 -20.82 22.48 -14.16
CA LEU A 144 -20.46 23.17 -12.92
C LEU A 144 -19.20 22.58 -12.27
N ARG A 145 -18.35 21.90 -13.05
CA ARG A 145 -17.13 21.28 -12.52
C ARG A 145 -16.12 22.35 -12.09
N SER A 146 -15.43 22.09 -10.99
CA SER A 146 -14.33 22.94 -10.49
C SER A 146 -13.02 22.76 -11.26
N THR A 147 -12.81 21.59 -11.87
CA THR A 147 -11.68 21.30 -12.77
C THR A 147 -12.24 20.93 -14.13
N ILE A 148 -11.90 21.72 -15.15
CA ILE A 148 -12.48 21.60 -16.51
C ILE A 148 -11.47 21.03 -17.49
N TYR A 149 -10.21 21.36 -17.28
CA TYR A 149 -9.09 20.90 -18.07
C TYR A 149 -7.96 20.45 -17.15
N TRP A 150 -7.35 19.31 -17.47
CA TRP A 150 -6.18 18.79 -16.80
C TRP A 150 -5.37 17.96 -17.77
N GLN A 151 -4.15 18.41 -18.05
CA GLN A 151 -3.21 17.71 -18.92
C GLN A 151 -1.90 17.50 -18.18
N PRO A 152 -1.58 16.25 -17.77
CA PRO A 152 -0.42 15.97 -16.92
C PRO A 152 0.91 16.07 -17.67
N GLU A 153 0.90 15.97 -19.00
CA GLU A 153 2.08 16.08 -19.84
C GLU A 153 1.85 17.14 -20.93
N LEU A 154 2.62 18.23 -20.86
CA LEU A 154 2.62 19.28 -21.87
C LEU A 154 3.97 19.28 -22.58
N LYS A 155 3.98 18.97 -23.87
CA LYS A 155 5.21 18.94 -24.68
C LYS A 155 5.51 20.33 -25.20
N THR A 156 6.68 20.85 -24.88
CA THR A 156 7.19 22.11 -25.41
C THR A 156 7.82 21.92 -26.78
N ASP A 157 7.84 22.98 -27.58
CA ASP A 157 8.59 23.05 -28.82
C ASP A 157 10.10 23.18 -28.58
N LYS A 158 10.89 23.23 -29.65
CA LYS A 158 12.36 23.38 -29.57
C LYS A 158 12.81 24.67 -28.87
N ASN A 159 11.93 25.66 -28.75
CA ASN A 159 12.19 26.95 -28.12
C ASN A 159 11.66 27.00 -26.67
N GLY A 160 11.06 25.91 -26.17
CA GLY A 160 10.49 25.84 -24.82
C GLY A 160 9.06 26.37 -24.70
N ASN A 161 8.39 26.70 -25.81
CA ASN A 161 7.02 27.20 -25.79
C ASN A 161 6.03 26.05 -25.84
N ALA A 162 4.89 26.19 -25.16
CA ALA A 162 3.75 25.30 -25.29
C ALA A 162 2.46 26.11 -25.40
N SER A 163 1.47 25.55 -26.08
CA SER A 163 0.14 26.14 -26.24
C SER A 163 -0.91 25.04 -26.11
N PHE A 164 -2.05 25.38 -25.53
CA PHE A 164 -3.17 24.48 -25.32
C PHE A 164 -4.46 25.29 -25.31
N ASP A 165 -5.55 24.65 -25.73
CA ASP A 165 -6.89 25.24 -25.74
C ASP A 165 -7.84 24.36 -24.91
N TYR A 166 -8.82 24.99 -24.27
CA TYR A 166 -9.84 24.30 -23.49
C TYR A 166 -11.13 25.13 -23.43
N TYR A 167 -12.24 24.46 -23.10
CA TYR A 167 -13.55 25.10 -22.94
C TYR A 167 -13.74 25.60 -21.50
N ASN A 168 -14.52 26.66 -21.32
CA ASN A 168 -14.95 27.10 -19.98
C ASN A 168 -16.15 26.29 -19.48
N ALA A 169 -16.36 26.28 -18.17
CA ALA A 169 -17.61 25.80 -17.56
C ALA A 169 -18.70 26.87 -17.63
N ASP A 170 -19.95 26.46 -17.38
CA ASP A 170 -21.14 27.32 -17.45
C ASP A 170 -21.31 28.25 -16.23
N GLY A 171 -20.36 28.20 -15.28
CA GLY A 171 -20.36 29.06 -14.10
C GLY A 171 -19.70 30.41 -14.40
N ALA A 172 -20.40 31.52 -14.22
CA ALA A 172 -19.75 32.83 -14.20
C ALA A 172 -18.85 32.95 -12.96
N GLY A 173 -17.66 33.53 -13.10
CA GLY A 173 -16.72 33.62 -11.99
C GLY A 173 -15.28 33.94 -12.39
N THR A 174 -14.40 33.91 -11.40
CA THR A 174 -12.95 34.01 -11.62
C THR A 174 -12.35 32.62 -11.68
N TYR A 175 -11.76 32.30 -12.83
CA TYR A 175 -11.11 31.03 -13.10
C TYR A 175 -9.63 31.15 -12.83
N LYS A 176 -9.00 30.03 -12.47
CA LYS A 176 -7.58 29.96 -12.14
C LYS A 176 -6.94 28.83 -12.94
N ILE A 177 -5.94 29.17 -13.74
CA ILE A 177 -5.05 28.22 -14.41
C ILE A 177 -3.81 28.08 -13.54
N VAL A 178 -3.41 26.85 -13.25
CA VAL A 178 -2.17 26.53 -12.55
C VAL A 178 -1.33 25.68 -13.48
N ILE A 179 -0.12 26.14 -13.77
CA ILE A 179 0.85 25.42 -14.59
C ILE A 179 2.02 25.09 -13.67
N GLU A 180 2.30 23.80 -13.51
CA GLU A 180 3.38 23.28 -12.67
C GLU A 180 4.19 22.28 -13.49
N GLY A 181 5.51 22.33 -13.38
CA GLY A 181 6.38 21.46 -14.18
C GLY A 181 7.82 21.45 -13.70
N ILE A 182 8.61 20.58 -14.32
CA ILE A 182 10.05 20.44 -14.11
C ILE A 182 10.75 20.47 -15.48
N ASP A 183 11.84 21.22 -15.60
CA ASP A 183 12.64 21.23 -16.83
C ASP A 183 13.62 20.04 -16.90
N LYS A 184 14.36 19.94 -18.00
CA LYS A 184 15.34 18.87 -18.24
C LYS A 184 16.51 18.86 -17.25
N ASP A 185 16.77 19.98 -16.58
CA ASP A 185 17.87 20.16 -15.63
C ASP A 185 17.39 19.95 -14.18
N GLY A 186 16.10 19.64 -13.99
CA GLY A 186 15.49 19.36 -12.69
C GLY A 186 14.95 20.59 -11.98
N THR A 187 14.89 21.75 -12.64
CA THR A 187 14.37 22.99 -12.07
C THR A 187 12.84 22.96 -12.06
N ILE A 188 12.23 23.30 -10.92
CA ILE A 188 10.77 23.34 -10.77
C ILE A 188 10.25 24.73 -11.14
N GLY A 189 9.19 24.78 -11.93
CA GLY A 189 8.47 25.98 -12.30
C GLY A 189 7.00 25.92 -11.91
N ARG A 190 6.43 27.07 -11.52
CA ARG A 190 5.01 27.23 -11.23
C ARG A 190 4.53 28.61 -11.64
N GLU A 191 3.43 28.64 -12.38
CA GLU A 191 2.77 29.87 -12.79
C GLU A 191 1.25 29.79 -12.57
N VAL A 192 0.65 30.91 -12.15
CA VAL A 192 -0.79 30.96 -11.83
C VAL A 192 -1.45 32.14 -12.52
N TYR A 193 -2.31 31.84 -13.49
CA TYR A 193 -3.10 32.84 -14.20
C TYR A 193 -4.52 32.88 -13.68
N ARG A 194 -5.11 34.08 -13.65
CA ARG A 194 -6.53 34.28 -13.30
C ARG A 194 -7.21 35.10 -14.37
N TYR A 195 -8.42 34.69 -14.74
CA TYR A 195 -9.25 35.39 -15.71
C TYR A 195 -10.72 35.29 -15.32
N LYS A 196 -11.55 36.17 -15.86
CA LYS A 196 -12.97 36.24 -15.54
C LYS A 196 -13.81 35.71 -16.70
N VAL A 197 -14.74 34.81 -16.40
CA VAL A 197 -15.80 34.36 -17.31
C VAL A 197 -17.09 35.05 -16.88
N GLN A 198 -17.75 35.71 -17.82
CA GLN A 198 -18.99 36.47 -17.62
C GLN A 198 -20.14 35.81 -18.35
#